data_AF-A0A0N0M1M9-F1
#
_entry.id   AF-A0A0N0M1M9-F1
#
_cell.length_a   1.000
_cell.length_b   1.000
_cell.length_c   1.000
_cell.angle_alpha   90.00
_cell.angle_beta   90.00
_cell.angle_gamma   90.00
#
_symmetry.space_group_name_H-M   'P 1'
#
loop_
_entity.id
_entity.type
_entity.pdbx_description
1 polymer ?
#
loop_
_entity_poly.entity_id
_entity_poly.type
_entity_poly.pdbx_seq_one_letter_code
_entity_poly.pdbx_strand_id
1 'polypeptide(L)'
;MSDILRLPVEQVYQSELDALKADDTGNKPYNWAMSPQAVVTYLMGGKTASGVDISAKYIGHRRIIETAVATLATDRALLLLGVPGTAKSWVSEHLSAAICGCSTQVIQCTAGTDENQIRYGWNYAQLLAHGPSKEALVATPLLRAMENGSLCRLEELTRMGSDVQDTLITVLSEKMLPVPELNDAIFAQRGFNIIATANNRDKGVNELSSALKRRFNVVVLPLPDSVDQEVEIINKRVAEMGQSLDLPVPKNTADEIAKVVAIFRELRGGETLDGKLTLKTPTGNLSTAEAIAVMVGGLSQANWFSQGQLTAAEISQSMLGAIVKDPVQDRAVLEEYLETVLKKRKGYEDYYHHLNQVL
;
A
#
# COMPACT_ATOMS: atom_id res chain seq x y z
N MET A 1 24.33 11.38 2.28
CA MET A 1 22.88 11.08 2.38
C MET A 1 22.28 11.34 1.02
N SER A 2 21.27 10.59 0.62
CA SER A 2 20.56 10.83 -0.65
C SER A 2 19.70 12.08 -0.53
N ASP A 3 19.74 12.98 -1.51
CA ASP A 3 18.84 14.15 -1.58
C ASP A 3 17.39 13.76 -1.95
N ILE A 4 17.16 12.48 -2.24
CA ILE A 4 15.84 11.93 -2.56
C ILE A 4 15.14 11.47 -1.27
N LEU A 5 13.96 12.05 -1.00
CA LEU A 5 13.14 11.76 0.19
C LEU A 5 12.67 10.30 0.30
N ARG A 6 12.34 9.66 -0.82
CA ARG A 6 11.90 8.26 -0.88
C ARG A 6 12.51 7.57 -2.08
N LEU A 7 13.50 6.73 -1.82
CA LEU A 7 14.10 5.88 -2.85
C LEU A 7 13.15 4.73 -3.23
N PRO A 8 13.23 4.22 -4.48
CA PRO A 8 12.55 2.98 -4.86
C PRO A 8 12.95 1.81 -3.97
N VAL A 9 12.01 0.89 -3.70
CA VAL A 9 12.25 -0.20 -2.73
C VAL A 9 13.36 -1.15 -3.18
N GLU A 10 13.58 -1.29 -4.49
CA GLU A 10 14.70 -2.06 -5.05
C GLU A 10 16.07 -1.47 -4.69
N GLN A 11 16.16 -0.18 -4.38
CA GLN A 11 17.38 0.48 -3.90
C GLN A 11 17.47 0.41 -2.38
N VAL A 12 16.36 0.66 -1.68
CA VAL A 12 16.31 0.61 -0.20
C VAL A 12 16.68 -0.79 0.31
N TYR A 13 16.16 -1.84 -0.34
CA TYR A 13 16.37 -3.23 0.05
C TYR A 13 17.34 -3.97 -0.87
N GLN A 14 18.27 -3.23 -1.51
CA GLN A 14 19.19 -3.80 -2.50
C GLN A 14 20.03 -4.95 -1.92
N SER A 15 20.57 -4.79 -0.71
CA SER A 15 21.37 -5.82 -0.05
C SER A 15 20.59 -7.12 0.18
N GLU A 16 19.34 -7.02 0.64
CA GLU A 16 18.47 -8.17 0.85
C GLU A 16 18.08 -8.86 -0.48
N LEU A 17 17.77 -8.06 -1.50
CA LEU A 17 17.45 -8.57 -2.84
C LEU A 17 18.63 -9.27 -3.49
N ASP A 18 19.83 -8.71 -3.38
CA ASP A 18 21.04 -9.28 -3.97
C ASP A 18 21.49 -10.55 -3.23
N ALA A 19 21.36 -10.59 -1.91
CA ALA A 19 21.58 -11.80 -1.11
C ALA A 19 20.62 -12.94 -1.51
N LEU A 20 19.33 -12.63 -1.69
CA LEU A 20 18.36 -13.61 -2.16
C LEU A 20 18.68 -14.09 -3.58
N LYS A 21 19.00 -13.19 -4.51
CA LYS A 21 19.38 -13.57 -5.89
C LYS A 21 20.61 -14.46 -5.93
N ALA A 22 21.61 -14.21 -5.07
CA ALA A 22 22.84 -14.99 -5.02
C ALA A 22 22.60 -16.44 -4.57
N ASP A 23 21.67 -16.63 -3.62
CA ASP A 23 21.32 -17.95 -3.08
C ASP A 23 20.17 -18.64 -3.83
N ASP A 24 19.53 -17.96 -4.78
CA ASP A 24 18.36 -18.45 -5.47
C ASP A 24 18.69 -19.48 -6.56
N THR A 25 18.50 -20.74 -6.20
CA THR A 25 18.66 -21.91 -7.09
C THR A 25 17.35 -22.37 -7.73
N GLY A 26 16.24 -21.66 -7.49
CA GLY A 26 14.92 -22.03 -7.99
C GLY A 26 14.71 -21.73 -9.48
N ASN A 27 13.73 -22.39 -10.08
CA ASN A 27 13.31 -22.10 -11.45
C ASN A 27 12.64 -20.72 -11.51
N LYS A 28 13.13 -19.85 -12.40
CA LYS A 28 12.62 -18.49 -12.60
C LYS A 28 11.67 -18.47 -13.79
N PRO A 29 10.44 -17.95 -13.65
CA PRO A 29 9.61 -17.60 -14.80
C PRO A 29 10.36 -16.62 -15.72
N TYR A 30 9.92 -16.54 -16.97
CA TYR A 30 10.59 -15.71 -17.97
C TYR A 30 10.64 -14.24 -17.51
N ASN A 31 11.82 -13.63 -17.62
CA ASN A 31 12.11 -12.24 -17.21
C ASN A 31 11.96 -11.93 -15.71
N TRP A 32 11.87 -12.95 -14.84
CA TRP A 32 11.90 -12.77 -13.39
C TRP A 32 13.34 -12.71 -12.89
N ALA A 33 13.65 -11.76 -12.01
CA ALA A 33 14.95 -11.63 -11.34
C ALA A 33 15.19 -12.76 -10.31
N MET A 34 14.12 -13.26 -9.70
CA MET A 34 14.14 -14.27 -8.64
C MET A 34 13.05 -15.34 -8.86
N SER A 35 13.23 -16.52 -8.28
CA SER A 35 12.23 -17.59 -8.26
C SER A 35 11.03 -17.21 -7.39
N PRO A 36 9.85 -17.81 -7.62
CA PRO A 36 8.67 -17.58 -6.78
C PRO A 36 8.93 -17.73 -5.28
N GLN A 37 9.74 -18.72 -4.88
CA GLN A 37 10.10 -18.99 -3.49
C GLN A 37 10.98 -17.87 -2.90
N ALA A 38 11.94 -17.37 -3.66
CA ALA A 38 12.77 -16.24 -3.26
C ALA A 38 11.96 -14.95 -3.14
N VAL A 39 11.01 -14.70 -4.06
CA VAL A 39 10.07 -13.56 -3.98
C VAL A 39 9.19 -13.66 -2.72
N VAL A 40 8.63 -14.83 -2.41
CA VAL A 40 7.85 -15.03 -1.18
C VAL A 40 8.71 -14.77 0.06
N THR A 41 9.96 -15.26 0.07
CA THR A 41 10.90 -15.03 1.18
C THR A 41 11.25 -13.55 1.34
N TYR A 42 11.43 -12.82 0.22
CA TYR A 42 11.64 -11.38 0.25
C TYR A 42 10.49 -10.64 0.96
N LEU A 43 9.23 -11.00 0.67
CA LEU A 43 8.07 -10.34 1.28
C LEU A 43 7.81 -10.80 2.72
N MET A 44 7.90 -12.10 3.00
CA MET A 44 7.55 -12.67 4.30
C MET A 44 8.69 -12.62 5.33
N GLY A 45 9.90 -12.27 4.90
CA GLY A 45 11.09 -12.34 5.71
C GLY A 45 11.58 -13.79 5.91
N GLY A 46 12.73 -13.91 6.57
CA GLY A 46 13.39 -15.19 6.84
C GLY A 46 14.90 -15.07 6.79
N LYS A 47 15.57 -16.14 6.36
CA LYS A 47 17.02 -16.17 6.12
C LYS A 47 17.32 -16.76 4.76
N THR A 48 18.36 -16.26 4.11
CA THR A 48 18.92 -16.88 2.91
C THR A 48 19.67 -18.17 3.26
N ALA A 49 20.06 -18.97 2.26
CA ALA A 49 20.80 -20.20 2.47
C ALA A 49 22.20 -19.94 3.08
N SER A 50 22.82 -18.82 2.72
CA SER A 50 24.06 -18.29 3.28
C SER A 50 23.89 -17.64 4.67
N GLY A 51 22.66 -17.55 5.18
CA GLY A 51 22.36 -17.07 6.54
C GLY A 51 22.13 -15.58 6.66
N VAL A 52 21.97 -14.83 5.56
CA VAL A 52 21.64 -13.40 5.58
C VAL A 52 20.18 -13.22 6.02
N ASP A 53 19.93 -12.38 7.01
CA ASP A 53 18.59 -12.04 7.48
C ASP A 53 17.83 -11.20 6.44
N ILE A 54 16.60 -11.61 6.15
CA ILE A 54 15.67 -10.92 5.26
C ILE A 54 14.53 -10.38 6.12
N SER A 55 14.36 -9.06 6.13
CA SER A 55 13.32 -8.41 6.92
C SER A 55 11.93 -8.71 6.33
N ALA A 56 10.88 -8.85 7.16
CA ALA A 56 9.53 -9.05 6.63
C ALA A 56 8.94 -7.74 6.10
N LYS A 57 8.49 -7.69 4.85
CA LYS A 57 7.86 -6.51 4.23
C LYS A 57 6.34 -6.58 4.36
N TYR A 58 5.80 -7.78 4.54
CA TYR A 58 4.40 -8.02 4.82
C TYR A 58 4.27 -8.89 6.07
N ILE A 59 3.51 -8.40 7.05
CA ILE A 59 3.17 -9.13 8.28
C ILE A 59 1.73 -9.62 8.12
N GLY A 60 1.56 -10.94 8.02
CA GLY A 60 0.27 -11.58 7.78
C GLY A 60 0.43 -13.02 7.30
N HIS A 61 -0.64 -13.58 6.73
CA HIS A 61 -0.63 -14.97 6.28
C HIS A 61 0.22 -15.17 5.02
N ARG A 62 1.27 -15.99 5.13
CA ARG A 62 2.15 -16.40 4.01
C ARG A 62 1.39 -16.85 2.76
N ARG A 63 0.31 -17.61 2.93
CA ARG A 63 -0.50 -18.17 1.84
C ARG A 63 -1.10 -17.10 0.92
N ILE A 64 -1.35 -15.90 1.44
CA ILE A 64 -1.84 -14.76 0.66
C ILE A 64 -0.77 -14.30 -0.34
N ILE A 65 0.47 -14.17 0.12
CA ILE A 65 1.61 -13.79 -0.73
C ILE A 65 1.96 -14.91 -1.71
N GLU A 66 1.93 -16.18 -1.29
CA GLU A 66 2.12 -17.31 -2.19
C GLU A 66 1.09 -17.31 -3.33
N THR A 67 -0.18 -17.01 -3.02
CA THR A 67 -1.24 -16.91 -4.04
C THR A 67 -0.99 -15.75 -5.00
N ALA A 68 -0.56 -14.59 -4.49
CA ALA A 68 -0.20 -13.43 -5.31
C ALA A 68 0.98 -13.73 -6.25
N VAL A 69 2.05 -14.34 -5.73
CA VAL A 69 3.23 -14.70 -6.52
C VAL A 69 2.89 -15.79 -7.55
N ALA A 70 2.16 -16.83 -7.15
CA ALA A 70 1.72 -17.89 -8.06
C ALA A 70 0.82 -17.35 -9.18
N THR A 71 -0.02 -16.35 -8.90
CA THR A 71 -0.80 -15.64 -9.92
C THR A 71 0.11 -15.01 -10.96
N LEU A 72 1.10 -14.23 -10.51
CA LEU A 72 1.99 -13.49 -11.40
C LEU A 72 2.93 -14.40 -12.19
N ALA A 73 3.20 -15.61 -11.71
CA ALA A 73 3.94 -16.64 -12.45
C ALA A 73 3.13 -17.23 -13.63
N THR A 74 1.86 -16.86 -13.77
CA THR A 74 1.00 -17.16 -14.93
C THR A 74 0.69 -15.88 -15.72
N ASP A 75 -0.03 -16.00 -16.83
CA ASP A 75 -0.48 -14.84 -17.62
C ASP A 75 -1.67 -14.09 -17.01
N ARG A 76 -2.17 -14.52 -15.85
CA ARG A 76 -3.31 -13.88 -15.18
C ARG A 76 -2.87 -12.67 -14.37
N ALA A 77 -3.60 -11.56 -14.49
CA ALA A 77 -3.31 -10.35 -13.72
C ALA A 77 -3.72 -10.49 -12.26
N LEU A 78 -3.05 -9.76 -11.38
CA LEU A 78 -3.31 -9.78 -9.94
C LEU A 78 -4.12 -8.54 -9.53
N LEU A 79 -5.23 -8.73 -8.82
CA LEU A 79 -5.95 -7.66 -8.14
C LEU A 79 -5.81 -7.82 -6.63
N LEU A 80 -5.12 -6.88 -6.00
CA LEU A 80 -5.03 -6.77 -4.55
C LEU A 80 -6.23 -5.94 -4.05
N LEU A 81 -7.11 -6.57 -3.28
CA LEU A 81 -8.35 -5.97 -2.78
C LEU A 81 -8.31 -5.88 -1.25
N GLY A 82 -8.84 -4.81 -0.66
CA GLY A 82 -8.90 -4.68 0.79
C GLY A 82 -9.27 -3.27 1.22
N VAL A 83 -9.60 -3.08 2.50
CA VAL A 83 -9.88 -1.75 3.05
C VAL A 83 -8.62 -0.87 3.07
N PRO A 84 -8.73 0.45 3.21
CA PRO A 84 -7.55 1.32 3.35
C PRO A 84 -6.60 0.87 4.47
N GLY A 85 -5.30 0.96 4.22
CA GLY A 85 -4.26 0.56 5.19
C GLY A 85 -3.91 -0.94 5.25
N THR A 86 -4.49 -1.79 4.40
CA THR A 86 -4.17 -3.24 4.29
C THR A 86 -2.90 -3.56 3.49
N ALA A 87 -1.99 -2.59 3.32
CA ALA A 87 -0.70 -2.74 2.62
C ALA A 87 -0.77 -3.11 1.11
N LYS A 88 -1.89 -2.92 0.41
CA LYS A 88 -2.03 -3.25 -1.03
C LYS A 88 -0.94 -2.65 -1.92
N SER A 89 -0.77 -1.33 -1.88
CA SER A 89 0.24 -0.63 -2.69
C SER A 89 1.67 -1.00 -2.28
N TRP A 90 1.89 -1.30 -1.01
CA TRP A 90 3.18 -1.77 -0.49
C TRP A 90 3.53 -3.17 -1.03
N VAL A 91 2.59 -4.11 -0.97
CA VAL A 91 2.75 -5.45 -1.54
C VAL A 91 2.96 -5.37 -3.06
N SER A 92 2.17 -4.55 -3.76
CA SER A 92 2.32 -4.26 -5.19
C SER A 92 3.73 -3.77 -5.54
N GLU A 93 4.25 -2.78 -4.82
CA GLU A 93 5.59 -2.22 -4.99
C GLU A 93 6.70 -3.24 -4.78
N HIS A 94 6.63 -3.98 -3.68
CA HIS A 94 7.63 -4.97 -3.31
C HIS A 94 7.62 -6.20 -4.24
N LEU A 95 6.45 -6.64 -4.72
CA LEU A 95 6.36 -7.68 -5.75
C LEU A 95 7.03 -7.22 -7.04
N SER A 96 6.75 -5.99 -7.50
CA SER A 96 7.38 -5.46 -8.72
C SER A 96 8.90 -5.34 -8.61
N ALA A 97 9.42 -4.86 -7.48
CA ALA A 97 10.87 -4.83 -7.24
C ALA A 97 11.50 -6.22 -7.21
N ALA A 98 10.85 -7.18 -6.54
CA ALA A 98 11.37 -8.53 -6.41
C ALA A 98 11.36 -9.30 -7.73
N ILE A 99 10.32 -9.10 -8.54
CA ILE A 99 10.09 -9.83 -9.79
C ILE A 99 10.86 -9.19 -10.95
N CYS A 100 10.75 -7.87 -11.14
CA CYS A 100 11.32 -7.17 -12.31
C CYS A 100 12.52 -6.29 -11.98
N GLY A 101 12.87 -6.10 -10.71
CA GLY A 101 13.90 -5.13 -10.30
C GLY A 101 13.48 -3.67 -10.49
N CYS A 102 12.21 -3.40 -10.78
CA CYS A 102 11.68 -2.05 -11.03
C CYS A 102 10.27 -1.93 -10.45
N SER A 103 10.10 -1.06 -9.45
CA SER A 103 8.80 -0.84 -8.81
C SER A 103 8.07 0.41 -9.30
N THR A 104 8.72 1.21 -10.16
CA THR A 104 8.29 2.56 -10.55
C THR A 104 7.43 2.61 -11.82
N GLN A 105 7.18 1.48 -12.47
CA GLN A 105 6.20 1.38 -13.58
C GLN A 105 4.78 1.40 -13.03
N VAL A 106 4.32 2.59 -12.62
CA VAL A 106 3.04 2.79 -11.94
C VAL A 106 2.16 3.78 -12.68
N ILE A 107 0.87 3.48 -12.73
CA ILE A 107 -0.19 4.40 -13.10
C ILE A 107 -1.08 4.55 -11.86
N GLN A 108 -1.19 5.78 -11.37
CA GLN A 108 -2.12 6.12 -10.31
C GLN A 108 -3.48 6.42 -10.93
N CYS A 109 -4.45 5.53 -10.71
CA CYS A 109 -5.81 5.71 -11.20
C CYS A 109 -6.57 6.73 -10.34
N THR A 110 -7.20 7.70 -10.99
CA THR A 110 -7.99 8.76 -10.38
C THR A 110 -9.25 9.01 -11.19
N ALA A 111 -10.18 9.81 -10.67
CA ALA A 111 -11.38 10.21 -11.41
C ALA A 111 -11.08 10.97 -12.72
N GLY A 112 -9.90 11.60 -12.81
CA GLY A 112 -9.44 12.32 -14.01
C GLY A 112 -8.56 11.48 -14.94
N THR A 113 -8.35 10.19 -14.65
CA THR A 113 -7.54 9.33 -15.52
C THR A 113 -8.31 9.01 -16.79
N ASP A 114 -7.70 9.31 -17.93
CA ASP A 114 -8.24 9.05 -19.27
C ASP A 114 -7.55 7.86 -19.95
N GLU A 115 -8.06 7.49 -21.12
CA GLU A 115 -7.55 6.39 -21.92
C GLU A 115 -6.09 6.59 -22.37
N ASN A 116 -5.67 7.83 -22.63
CA ASN A 116 -4.31 8.13 -23.10
C ASN A 116 -3.27 7.90 -22.01
N GLN A 117 -3.64 8.14 -20.75
CA GLN A 117 -2.79 7.86 -19.58
C GLN A 117 -2.61 6.35 -19.33
N ILE A 118 -3.55 5.52 -19.81
CA ILE A 118 -3.46 4.06 -19.74
C ILE A 118 -2.72 3.49 -20.94
N ARG A 119 -3.19 3.78 -22.16
CA ARG A 119 -2.72 3.15 -23.40
C ARG A 119 -1.43 3.76 -23.91
N TYR A 120 -1.53 4.95 -24.51
CA TYR A 120 -0.44 5.75 -25.05
C TYR A 120 -0.94 7.18 -25.29
N GLY A 121 -0.04 8.15 -25.21
CA GLY A 121 -0.30 9.52 -25.66
C GLY A 121 0.29 9.79 -27.04
N TRP A 122 0.14 11.03 -27.50
CA TRP A 122 0.75 11.52 -28.74
C TRP A 122 1.69 12.69 -28.47
N ASN A 123 2.87 12.66 -29.09
CA ASN A 123 3.71 13.82 -29.24
C ASN A 123 3.16 14.64 -30.41
N TYR A 124 2.37 15.67 -30.09
CA TYR A 124 1.71 16.50 -31.10
C TYR A 124 2.67 17.17 -32.08
N ALA A 125 3.90 17.51 -31.66
CA ALA A 125 4.88 18.09 -32.58
C ALA A 125 5.32 17.07 -33.65
N GLN A 126 5.59 15.82 -33.24
CA GLN A 126 5.89 14.73 -34.17
C GLN A 126 4.69 14.40 -35.06
N LEU A 127 3.49 14.40 -34.49
CA LEU A 127 2.25 14.14 -35.22
C LEU A 127 1.98 15.19 -36.31
N LEU A 128 2.19 16.47 -36.01
CA LEU A 128 2.01 17.57 -36.97
C LEU A 128 3.11 17.59 -38.04
N ALA A 129 4.35 17.26 -37.68
CA ALA A 129 5.48 17.31 -38.60
C ALA A 129 5.55 16.09 -39.53
N HIS A 130 5.26 14.89 -39.02
CA HIS A 130 5.50 13.62 -39.70
C HIS A 130 4.26 12.73 -39.83
N GLY A 131 3.12 13.15 -39.27
CA GLY A 131 1.89 12.36 -39.24
C GLY A 131 1.89 11.27 -38.17
N PRO A 132 0.81 10.46 -38.09
CA PRO A 132 0.73 9.31 -37.21
C PRO A 132 1.85 8.31 -37.50
N SER A 133 2.69 8.07 -36.50
CA SER A 133 3.84 7.18 -36.57
C SER A 133 4.17 6.61 -35.19
N LYS A 134 4.97 5.54 -35.12
CA LYS A 134 5.40 4.96 -33.83
C LYS A 134 6.25 5.96 -33.04
N GLU A 135 7.03 6.76 -33.73
CA GLU A 135 7.88 7.82 -33.18
C GLU A 135 7.07 8.96 -32.56
N ALA A 136 5.83 9.15 -33.01
CA ALA A 136 4.90 10.11 -32.43
C ALA A 136 4.18 9.57 -31.18
N LEU A 137 4.27 8.27 -30.86
CA LEU A 137 3.66 7.71 -29.65
C LEU A 137 4.44 8.12 -28.39
N VAL A 138 3.70 8.50 -27.36
CA VAL A 138 4.24 8.71 -26.01
C VAL A 138 3.86 7.50 -25.16
N ALA A 139 4.84 6.63 -24.91
CA ALA A 139 4.60 5.41 -24.17
C ALA A 139 4.24 5.67 -22.70
N THR A 140 3.13 5.08 -22.24
CA THR A 140 2.73 5.03 -20.84
C THR A 140 3.53 3.97 -20.09
N PRO A 141 3.49 3.94 -18.74
CA PRO A 141 4.07 2.84 -17.98
C PRO A 141 3.55 1.46 -18.41
N LEU A 142 2.26 1.36 -18.79
CA LEU A 142 1.67 0.13 -19.30
C LEU A 142 2.34 -0.29 -20.61
N LEU A 143 2.46 0.62 -21.58
CA LEU A 143 3.08 0.31 -22.86
C LEU A 143 4.54 -0.09 -22.70
N ARG A 144 5.31 0.65 -21.88
CA ARG A 144 6.71 0.30 -21.58
C ARG A 144 6.82 -1.07 -20.92
N ALA A 145 5.92 -1.41 -20.01
CA ALA A 145 5.91 -2.71 -19.37
C ALA A 145 5.58 -3.84 -20.37
N MET A 146 4.66 -3.61 -21.31
CA MET A 146 4.37 -4.54 -22.39
C MET A 146 5.59 -4.76 -23.27
N GLU A 147 6.27 -3.69 -23.71
CA GLU A 147 7.46 -3.78 -24.57
C GLU A 147 8.67 -4.42 -23.88
N ASN A 148 8.84 -4.18 -22.57
CA ASN A 148 9.96 -4.72 -21.80
C ASN A 148 9.69 -6.10 -21.18
N GLY A 149 8.45 -6.60 -21.26
CA GLY A 149 8.06 -7.84 -20.61
C GLY A 149 8.14 -7.76 -19.09
N SER A 150 7.73 -6.64 -18.49
CA SER A 150 7.82 -6.38 -17.05
C SER A 150 6.45 -6.14 -16.41
N LEU A 151 6.42 -5.97 -15.08
CA LEU A 151 5.19 -5.66 -14.38
C LEU A 151 4.78 -4.18 -14.54
N CYS A 152 3.49 -3.93 -14.73
CA CYS A 152 2.87 -2.62 -14.59
C CYS A 152 1.95 -2.60 -13.37
N ARG A 153 2.02 -1.53 -12.58
CA ARG A 153 1.19 -1.33 -11.39
C ARG A 153 0.06 -0.34 -11.68
N LEU A 154 -1.19 -0.74 -11.46
CA LEU A 154 -2.37 0.12 -11.53
C LEU A 154 -2.89 0.35 -10.12
N GLU A 155 -2.54 1.48 -9.52
CA GLU A 155 -2.91 1.79 -8.15
C GLU A 155 -4.29 2.45 -8.09
N GLU A 156 -5.15 2.02 -7.16
CA GLU A 156 -6.50 2.56 -6.97
C GLU A 156 -7.41 2.44 -8.22
N LEU A 157 -7.36 1.28 -8.89
CA LEU A 157 -8.02 1.00 -10.18
C LEU A 157 -9.49 1.45 -10.22
N THR A 158 -10.23 1.27 -9.12
CA THR A 158 -11.65 1.60 -9.02
C THR A 158 -11.94 3.11 -8.95
N ARG A 159 -10.93 3.99 -8.81
CA ARG A 159 -11.15 5.45 -8.88
C ARG A 159 -11.28 5.96 -10.32
N MET A 160 -10.79 5.21 -11.30
CA MET A 160 -10.90 5.54 -12.71
C MET A 160 -12.29 5.23 -13.25
N GLY A 161 -12.75 5.98 -14.26
CA GLY A 161 -14.04 5.76 -14.92
C GLY A 161 -14.17 4.35 -15.50
N SER A 162 -15.36 3.75 -15.45
CA SER A 162 -15.58 2.37 -15.90
C SER A 162 -15.27 2.16 -17.39
N ASP A 163 -15.54 3.17 -18.21
CA ASP A 163 -15.20 3.23 -19.63
C ASP A 163 -13.68 3.14 -19.86
N VAL A 164 -12.90 3.89 -19.08
CA VAL A 164 -11.44 3.84 -19.14
C VAL A 164 -10.91 2.51 -18.58
N GLN A 165 -11.54 1.93 -17.55
CA GLN A 165 -11.17 0.61 -17.04
C GLN A 165 -11.30 -0.48 -18.11
N ASP A 166 -12.35 -0.43 -18.93
CA ASP A 166 -12.62 -1.43 -19.95
C ASP A 166 -11.58 -1.42 -21.10
N THR A 167 -10.77 -0.36 -21.23
CA THR A 167 -9.62 -0.33 -22.15
C THR A 167 -8.58 -1.42 -21.82
N LEU A 168 -8.55 -1.92 -20.58
CA LEU A 168 -7.67 -2.98 -20.14
C LEU A 168 -8.12 -4.37 -20.60
N ILE A 169 -9.35 -4.54 -21.09
CA ILE A 169 -9.91 -5.86 -21.44
C ILE A 169 -9.03 -6.57 -22.48
N THR A 170 -8.67 -5.88 -23.56
CA THR A 170 -7.86 -6.45 -24.65
C THR A 170 -6.45 -6.74 -24.16
N VAL A 171 -5.84 -5.81 -23.41
CA VAL A 171 -4.50 -5.97 -22.84
C VAL A 171 -4.43 -7.16 -21.89
N LEU A 172 -5.46 -7.37 -21.07
CA LEU A 172 -5.50 -8.47 -20.10
C LEU A 172 -5.74 -9.83 -20.75
N SER A 173 -6.56 -9.89 -21.82
CA SER A 173 -6.95 -11.14 -22.49
C SER A 173 -5.95 -11.58 -23.54
N GLU A 174 -5.66 -10.69 -24.49
CA GLU A 174 -4.91 -10.98 -25.71
C GLU A 174 -3.44 -10.56 -25.60
N LYS A 175 -3.06 -9.91 -24.49
CA LYS A 175 -1.73 -9.34 -24.29
C LYS A 175 -1.30 -8.42 -25.44
N MET A 176 -2.26 -7.72 -26.04
CA MET A 176 -2.03 -6.78 -27.13
C MET A 176 -2.73 -5.46 -26.87
N LEU A 177 -2.15 -4.39 -27.41
CA LEU A 177 -2.67 -3.04 -27.37
C LEU A 177 -2.84 -2.56 -28.82
N PRO A 178 -4.07 -2.50 -29.35
CA PRO A 178 -4.32 -1.95 -30.68
C PRO A 178 -3.87 -0.48 -30.76
N VAL A 179 -3.35 -0.09 -31.92
CA VAL A 179 -3.05 1.31 -32.30
C VAL A 179 -3.77 1.61 -33.61
N PRO A 180 -5.10 1.86 -33.56
CA PRO A 180 -5.93 1.96 -34.76
C PRO A 180 -5.46 3.06 -35.72
N GLU A 181 -4.91 4.16 -35.20
CA GLU A 181 -4.40 5.28 -35.98
C GLU A 181 -3.23 4.87 -36.90
N LEU A 182 -2.52 3.78 -36.56
CA LEU A 182 -1.42 3.22 -37.34
C LEU A 182 -1.80 1.95 -38.10
N ASN A 183 -3.05 1.48 -37.96
CA ASN A 183 -3.49 0.16 -38.42
C ASN A 183 -2.55 -0.97 -37.95
N ASP A 184 -2.08 -0.87 -36.69
CA ASP A 184 -1.11 -1.77 -36.08
C ASP A 184 -1.55 -2.15 -34.65
N ALA A 185 -0.84 -3.07 -34.02
CA ALA A 185 -1.00 -3.41 -32.62
C ALA A 185 0.35 -3.74 -31.97
N ILE A 186 0.47 -3.41 -30.69
CA ILE A 186 1.65 -3.70 -29.89
C ILE A 186 1.36 -4.95 -29.06
N PHE A 187 2.18 -5.98 -29.23
CA PHE A 187 2.07 -7.24 -28.48
C PHE A 187 3.05 -7.22 -27.31
N ALA A 188 2.58 -7.62 -26.13
CA ALA A 188 3.41 -7.67 -24.95
C ALA A 188 4.47 -8.77 -25.06
N GLN A 189 5.68 -8.45 -24.67
CA GLN A 189 6.75 -9.42 -24.51
C GLN A 189 6.46 -10.34 -23.33
N ARG A 190 6.99 -11.56 -23.40
CA ARG A 190 6.89 -12.53 -22.29
C ARG A 190 7.46 -11.92 -21.00
N GLY A 191 6.78 -12.18 -19.89
CA GLY A 191 7.10 -11.59 -18.58
C GLY A 191 6.22 -10.38 -18.22
N PHE A 192 5.51 -9.80 -19.19
CA PHE A 192 4.55 -8.74 -18.92
C PHE A 192 3.36 -9.24 -18.10
N ASN A 193 3.02 -8.52 -17.03
CA ASN A 193 1.78 -8.73 -16.29
C ASN A 193 1.36 -7.46 -15.52
N ILE A 194 0.13 -7.43 -15.01
CA ILE A 194 -0.43 -6.28 -14.27
C ILE A 194 -0.69 -6.67 -12.82
N ILE A 195 -0.30 -5.77 -11.91
CA ILE A 195 -0.77 -5.75 -10.52
C ILE A 195 -1.68 -4.53 -10.37
N ALA A 196 -2.94 -4.76 -10.03
CA ALA A 196 -3.90 -3.71 -9.72
C ALA A 196 -4.20 -3.68 -8.22
N THR A 197 -4.47 -2.51 -7.66
CA THR A 197 -4.99 -2.34 -6.30
C THR A 197 -6.37 -1.70 -6.32
N ALA A 198 -7.25 -2.11 -5.41
CA ALA A 198 -8.58 -1.53 -5.28
C ALA A 198 -9.08 -1.55 -3.83
N ASN A 199 -9.92 -0.57 -3.48
CA ASN A 199 -10.63 -0.53 -2.21
C ASN A 199 -12.03 -1.13 -2.37
N ASN A 200 -12.47 -1.95 -1.41
CA ASN A 200 -13.76 -2.64 -1.47
C ASN A 200 -14.89 -1.93 -0.69
N ARG A 201 -14.62 -0.78 -0.06
CA ARG A 201 -15.58 -0.08 0.82
C ARG A 201 -15.58 1.46 0.69
N ASP A 202 -14.78 2.03 -0.22
CA ASP A 202 -14.73 3.49 -0.37
C ASP A 202 -16.00 4.02 -1.05
N LYS A 203 -16.54 5.13 -0.53
CA LYS A 203 -17.59 5.89 -1.21
C LYS A 203 -16.97 6.62 -2.41
N GLY A 204 -17.63 6.61 -3.57
CA GLY A 204 -17.17 7.33 -4.77
C GLY A 204 -16.17 6.55 -5.64
N VAL A 205 -16.17 5.22 -5.55
CA VAL A 205 -15.42 4.35 -6.47
C VAL A 205 -16.34 3.66 -7.46
N ASN A 206 -15.85 3.41 -8.66
CA ASN A 206 -16.53 2.66 -9.70
C ASN A 206 -16.40 1.14 -9.47
N GLU A 207 -17.48 0.40 -9.68
CA GLU A 207 -17.41 -1.06 -9.66
C GLU A 207 -16.71 -1.60 -10.90
N LEU A 208 -15.78 -2.56 -10.72
CA LEU A 208 -15.20 -3.27 -11.85
C LEU A 208 -16.28 -4.05 -12.61
N SER A 209 -16.26 -3.94 -13.94
CA SER A 209 -17.13 -4.70 -14.83
C SER A 209 -16.93 -6.22 -14.62
N SER A 210 -17.98 -7.01 -14.85
CA SER A 210 -17.88 -8.47 -14.74
C SER A 210 -16.83 -9.06 -15.70
N ALA A 211 -16.63 -8.40 -16.85
CA ALA A 211 -15.60 -8.75 -17.82
C ALA A 211 -14.19 -8.56 -17.23
N LEU A 212 -13.92 -7.41 -16.60
CA LEU A 212 -12.63 -7.15 -15.96
C LEU A 212 -12.39 -8.06 -14.75
N LYS A 213 -13.38 -8.20 -13.85
CA LYS A 213 -13.25 -9.06 -12.65
C LYS A 213 -12.79 -10.48 -13.00
N ARG A 214 -13.28 -11.06 -14.10
CA ARG A 214 -12.91 -12.41 -14.56
C ARG A 214 -11.47 -12.54 -15.10
N ARG A 215 -10.80 -11.42 -15.40
CA ARG A 215 -9.44 -11.38 -15.95
C ARG A 215 -8.36 -11.16 -14.89
N PHE A 216 -8.76 -10.76 -13.70
CA PHE A 216 -7.90 -10.73 -12.53
C PHE A 216 -8.06 -12.00 -11.70
N ASN A 217 -6.98 -12.46 -11.08
CA ASN A 217 -7.08 -13.22 -9.84
C ASN A 217 -7.16 -12.24 -8.67
N VAL A 218 -8.17 -12.40 -7.82
CA VAL A 218 -8.39 -11.49 -6.70
C VAL A 218 -7.75 -12.06 -5.45
N VAL A 219 -6.84 -11.30 -4.85
CA VAL A 219 -6.24 -11.61 -3.55
C VAL A 219 -6.69 -10.53 -2.57
N VAL A 220 -7.42 -10.95 -1.54
CA VAL A 220 -7.92 -10.03 -0.50
C VAL A 220 -6.88 -9.91 0.61
N LEU A 221 -6.39 -8.70 0.85
CA LEU A 221 -5.53 -8.39 1.99
C LEU A 221 -6.40 -8.02 3.20
N PRO A 222 -6.39 -8.83 4.28
CA PRO A 222 -7.15 -8.53 5.48
C PRO A 222 -6.49 -7.42 6.31
N LEU A 223 -7.24 -6.91 7.30
CA LEU A 223 -6.64 -6.18 8.40
C LEU A 223 -5.78 -7.13 9.25
N PRO A 224 -4.79 -6.62 10.01
CA PRO A 224 -4.02 -7.44 10.94
C PRO A 224 -4.94 -8.17 11.94
N ASP A 225 -4.69 -9.46 12.17
CA ASP A 225 -5.58 -10.32 12.97
C ASP A 225 -5.52 -9.97 14.46
N SER A 226 -4.32 -9.63 14.95
CA SER A 226 -4.06 -9.33 16.36
C SER A 226 -3.56 -7.91 16.58
N VAL A 227 -3.69 -7.45 17.84
CA VAL A 227 -3.08 -6.19 18.29
C VAL A 227 -1.57 -6.26 18.09
N ASP A 228 -0.96 -7.39 18.44
CA ASP A 228 0.50 -7.58 18.37
C ASP A 228 1.04 -7.43 16.95
N GLN A 229 0.36 -8.01 15.95
CA GLN A 229 0.73 -7.83 14.54
C GLN A 229 0.61 -6.36 14.10
N GLU A 230 -0.47 -5.67 14.48
CA GLU A 230 -0.67 -4.25 14.13
C GLU A 230 0.40 -3.37 14.79
N VAL A 231 0.74 -3.65 16.06
CA VAL A 231 1.83 -3.01 16.80
C VAL A 231 3.19 -3.27 16.16
N GLU A 232 3.48 -4.50 15.72
CA GLU A 232 4.72 -4.84 15.01
C GLU A 232 4.86 -4.04 13.71
N ILE A 233 3.80 -3.99 12.90
CA ILE A 233 3.76 -3.21 11.66
C ILE A 233 4.05 -1.73 11.94
N ILE A 234 3.36 -1.15 12.92
CA ILE A 234 3.50 0.28 13.23
C ILE A 234 4.90 0.58 13.79
N ASN A 235 5.42 -0.24 14.72
CA ASN A 235 6.77 -0.07 15.26
C ASN A 235 7.82 -0.04 14.15
N LYS A 236 7.78 -1.02 13.24
CA LYS A 236 8.71 -1.08 12.11
C LYS A 236 8.64 0.18 11.25
N ARG A 237 7.42 0.59 10.87
CA ARG A 237 7.22 1.75 9.98
C ARG A 237 7.56 3.07 10.64
N VAL A 238 7.26 3.24 11.92
CA VAL A 238 7.61 4.42 12.71
C VAL A 238 9.13 4.53 12.87
N ALA A 239 9.83 3.42 13.10
CA ALA A 239 11.29 3.42 13.17
C ALA A 239 11.95 3.79 11.83
N GLU A 240 11.49 3.20 10.73
CA GLU A 240 11.98 3.51 9.38
C GLU A 240 11.73 4.98 9.00
N MET A 241 10.52 5.49 9.28
CA MET A 241 10.17 6.88 9.02
C MET A 241 10.94 7.84 9.92
N GLY A 242 11.08 7.51 11.20
CA GLY A 242 11.86 8.31 12.16
C GLY A 242 13.30 8.47 11.70
N GLN A 243 13.95 7.38 11.29
CA GLN A 243 15.30 7.43 10.73
C GLN A 243 15.37 8.28 9.44
N SER A 244 14.42 8.14 8.53
CA SER A 244 14.42 8.89 7.27
C SER A 244 14.19 10.39 7.43
N LEU A 245 13.56 10.81 8.53
CA LEU A 245 13.20 12.19 8.83
C LEU A 245 14.10 12.82 9.90
N ASP A 246 15.17 12.12 10.31
CA ASP A 246 16.03 12.50 11.43
C ASP A 246 15.26 12.79 12.73
N LEU A 247 14.16 12.04 12.95
CA LEU A 247 13.36 12.10 14.17
C LEU A 247 13.82 10.99 15.13
N PRO A 248 14.37 11.33 16.31
CA PRO A 248 14.67 10.34 17.34
C PRO A 248 13.41 9.56 17.73
N VAL A 249 13.57 8.26 17.98
CA VAL A 249 12.49 7.38 18.45
C VAL A 249 12.71 7.11 19.95
N PRO A 250 11.94 7.74 20.85
CA PRO A 250 12.05 7.52 22.29
C PRO A 250 11.81 6.06 22.70
N LYS A 251 12.37 5.65 23.83
CA LYS A 251 12.26 4.25 24.32
C LYS A 251 10.82 3.83 24.61
N ASN A 252 9.95 4.76 24.98
CA ASN A 252 8.53 4.48 25.28
C ASN A 252 7.64 4.43 24.03
N THR A 253 8.17 4.64 22.81
CA THR A 253 7.36 4.67 21.59
C THR A 253 6.56 3.38 21.37
N ALA A 254 7.11 2.22 21.70
CA ALA A 254 6.40 0.94 21.56
C ALA A 254 5.17 0.85 22.48
N ASP A 255 5.28 1.35 23.72
CA ASP A 255 4.18 1.37 24.68
C ASP A 255 3.07 2.33 24.21
N GLU A 256 3.45 3.50 23.70
CA GLU A 256 2.50 4.46 23.14
C GLU A 256 1.81 3.93 21.88
N ILE A 257 2.54 3.23 21.00
CA ILE A 257 1.94 2.54 19.83
C ILE A 257 0.88 1.54 20.29
N ALA A 258 1.16 0.72 21.30
CA ALA A 258 0.19 -0.25 21.81
C ALA A 258 -1.09 0.43 22.32
N LYS A 259 -0.96 1.59 22.99
CA LYS A 259 -2.12 2.38 23.44
C LYS A 259 -2.92 2.94 22.27
N VAL A 260 -2.26 3.55 21.27
CA VAL A 260 -2.92 4.08 20.07
C VAL A 260 -3.66 2.98 19.31
N VAL A 261 -3.01 1.83 19.10
CA VAL A 261 -3.61 0.68 18.41
C VAL A 261 -4.83 0.16 19.16
N ALA A 262 -4.77 0.07 20.49
CA ALA A 262 -5.92 -0.36 21.27
C ALA A 262 -7.12 0.58 21.06
N ILE A 263 -6.91 1.89 21.15
CA ILE A 263 -7.97 2.90 20.91
C ILE A 263 -8.55 2.75 19.50
N PHE A 264 -7.68 2.67 18.49
CA PHE A 264 -8.09 2.58 17.09
C PHE A 264 -8.87 1.30 16.81
N ARG A 265 -8.41 0.16 17.31
CA ARG A 265 -9.09 -1.12 17.13
C ARG A 265 -10.47 -1.15 17.77
N GLU A 266 -10.63 -0.58 18.96
CA GLU A 266 -11.92 -0.57 19.64
C GLU A 266 -12.94 0.34 18.94
N LEU A 267 -12.52 1.56 18.57
CA LEU A 267 -13.37 2.48 17.83
C LEU A 267 -13.71 1.95 16.43
N ARG A 268 -12.75 1.33 15.72
CA ARG A 268 -12.96 0.72 14.40
C ARG A 268 -13.85 -0.53 14.48
N GLY A 269 -13.65 -1.35 15.52
CA GLY A 269 -14.38 -2.60 15.74
C GLY A 269 -15.78 -2.40 16.30
N GLY A 270 -16.05 -1.27 16.93
CA GLY A 270 -17.33 -1.01 17.61
C GLY A 270 -17.50 -1.85 18.87
N GLU A 271 -16.41 -2.30 19.48
CA GLU A 271 -16.41 -3.05 20.73
C GLU A 271 -15.05 -2.93 21.45
N THR A 272 -15.04 -3.09 22.77
CA THR A 272 -13.79 -3.16 23.54
C THR A 272 -12.99 -4.42 23.19
N LEU A 273 -11.67 -4.38 23.34
CA LEU A 273 -10.79 -5.53 23.04
C LEU A 273 -11.11 -6.78 23.86
N ASP A 274 -11.75 -6.61 25.02
CA ASP A 274 -12.22 -7.71 25.87
C ASP A 274 -13.65 -8.18 25.53
N GLY A 275 -14.29 -7.60 24.52
CA GLY A 275 -15.62 -7.94 24.02
C GLY A 275 -16.77 -7.61 24.99
N LYS A 276 -16.52 -6.88 26.08
CA LYS A 276 -17.53 -6.65 27.12
C LYS A 276 -18.46 -5.48 26.84
N LEU A 277 -18.04 -4.50 26.06
CA LEU A 277 -18.81 -3.29 25.77
C LEU A 277 -18.87 -3.07 24.27
N THR A 278 -20.09 -2.92 23.74
CA THR A 278 -20.33 -2.43 22.38
C THR A 278 -20.18 -0.91 22.35
N LEU A 279 -19.55 -0.41 21.30
CA LEU A 279 -19.19 0.99 21.10
C LEU A 279 -19.78 1.49 19.80
N LYS A 280 -20.00 2.80 19.71
CA LYS A 280 -20.25 3.44 18.42
C LYS A 280 -18.96 3.51 17.62
N THR A 281 -19.08 3.42 16.29
CA THR A 281 -17.95 3.52 15.37
C THR A 281 -17.93 4.90 14.70
N PRO A 282 -16.78 5.58 14.61
CA PRO A 282 -16.66 6.81 13.84
C PRO A 282 -16.78 6.51 12.33
N THR A 283 -16.94 7.55 11.53
CA THR A 283 -17.01 7.46 10.08
C THR A 283 -15.67 7.15 9.43
N GLY A 284 -14.56 7.47 10.10
CA GLY A 284 -13.19 7.19 9.66
C GLY A 284 -12.82 5.71 9.74
N ASN A 285 -11.85 5.30 8.92
CA ASN A 285 -11.43 3.89 8.83
C ASN A 285 -10.52 3.44 9.99
N LEU A 286 -9.85 4.37 10.67
CA LEU A 286 -8.89 4.12 11.75
C LEU A 286 -7.90 3.00 11.41
N SER A 287 -7.32 3.12 10.23
CA SER A 287 -6.43 2.14 9.64
C SER A 287 -5.04 2.14 10.28
N THR A 288 -4.28 1.06 10.07
CA THR A 288 -2.87 0.97 10.48
C THR A 288 -2.03 2.13 9.92
N ALA A 289 -2.35 2.62 8.71
CA ALA A 289 -1.68 3.77 8.11
C ALA A 289 -1.97 5.08 8.87
N GLU A 290 -3.20 5.27 9.35
CA GLU A 290 -3.56 6.43 10.19
C GLU A 290 -2.85 6.36 11.55
N ALA A 291 -2.71 5.17 12.15
CA ALA A 291 -1.94 5.00 13.38
C ALA A 291 -0.45 5.35 13.19
N ILE A 292 0.17 4.93 12.07
CA ILE A 292 1.55 5.34 11.72
C ILE A 292 1.64 6.87 11.61
N ALA A 293 0.69 7.51 10.92
CA ALA A 293 0.68 8.97 10.77
C ALA A 293 0.54 9.69 12.11
N VAL A 294 -0.31 9.20 13.02
CA VAL A 294 -0.45 9.73 14.39
C VAL A 294 0.87 9.63 15.15
N MET A 295 1.55 8.50 15.08
CA MET A 295 2.81 8.28 15.80
C MET A 295 3.95 9.10 15.23
N VAL A 296 4.09 9.20 13.90
CA VAL A 296 5.09 10.06 13.25
C VAL A 296 4.83 11.53 13.54
N GLY A 297 3.56 11.96 13.54
CA GLY A 297 3.16 13.29 13.97
C GLY A 297 3.56 13.56 15.43
N GLY A 298 3.31 12.61 16.32
CA GLY A 298 3.73 12.67 17.72
C GLY A 298 5.26 12.76 17.89
N LEU A 299 6.04 11.97 17.14
CA LEU A 299 7.51 12.05 17.15
C LEU A 299 8.02 13.42 16.68
N SER A 300 7.41 13.96 15.64
CA SER A 300 7.73 15.30 15.13
C SER A 300 7.45 16.35 16.20
N GLN A 301 6.26 16.34 16.80
CA GLN A 301 5.91 17.26 17.89
C GLN A 301 6.87 17.14 19.07
N ALA A 302 7.15 15.91 19.51
CA ALA A 302 8.08 15.63 20.59
C ALA A 302 9.47 16.21 20.32
N ASN A 303 10.02 15.95 19.14
CA ASN A 303 11.36 16.40 18.77
C ASN A 303 11.47 17.93 18.68
N TRP A 304 10.50 18.58 18.04
CA TRP A 304 10.58 20.01 17.74
C TRP A 304 10.05 20.92 18.86
N PHE A 305 9.08 20.45 19.65
CA PHE A 305 8.35 21.30 20.59
C PHE A 305 8.31 20.79 22.04
N SER A 306 8.65 19.51 22.28
CA SER A 306 8.56 18.90 23.63
C SER A 306 9.87 18.28 24.12
N GLN A 307 11.02 18.85 23.74
CA GLN A 307 12.34 18.44 24.23
C GLN A 307 12.65 16.95 24.01
N GLY A 308 12.11 16.36 22.95
CA GLY A 308 12.26 14.94 22.60
C GLY A 308 11.41 13.98 23.43
N GLN A 309 10.49 14.46 24.27
CA GLN A 309 9.60 13.60 25.06
C GLN A 309 8.32 13.31 24.28
N LEU A 310 8.08 12.03 24.00
CA LEU A 310 6.85 11.56 23.40
C LEU A 310 5.85 11.21 24.52
N THR A 311 4.84 12.05 24.72
CA THR A 311 3.80 11.81 25.74
C THR A 311 2.41 11.73 25.10
N ALA A 312 1.39 11.43 25.92
CA ALA A 312 0.00 11.43 25.46
C ALA A 312 -0.45 12.80 24.95
N ALA A 313 0.16 13.91 25.37
CA ALA A 313 -0.17 15.26 24.91
C ALA A 313 0.14 15.43 23.40
N GLU A 314 1.35 15.08 22.98
CA GLU A 314 1.80 15.21 21.58
C GLU A 314 1.01 14.28 20.64
N ILE A 315 0.65 13.09 21.14
CA ILE A 315 -0.06 12.08 20.35
C ILE A 315 -1.55 12.44 20.22
N SER A 316 -2.19 12.92 21.30
CA SER A 316 -3.63 13.21 21.34
C SER A 316 -4.08 14.20 20.27
N GLN A 317 -3.29 15.22 19.95
CA GLN A 317 -3.63 16.18 18.90
C GLN A 317 -3.74 15.55 17.51
N SER A 318 -2.75 14.73 17.14
CA SER A 318 -2.76 14.01 15.86
C SER A 318 -3.85 12.94 15.85
N MET A 319 -4.07 12.30 16.99
CA MET A 319 -5.10 11.26 17.17
C MET A 319 -6.51 11.83 16.97
N LEU A 320 -6.81 13.02 17.49
CA LEU A 320 -8.11 13.66 17.32
C LEU A 320 -8.45 13.83 15.84
N GLY A 321 -7.54 14.35 15.03
CA GLY A 321 -7.76 14.54 13.58
C GLY A 321 -7.85 13.23 12.79
N ALA A 322 -7.35 12.12 13.34
CA ALA A 322 -7.54 10.79 12.77
C ALA A 322 -8.93 10.21 13.11
N ILE A 323 -9.40 10.41 14.34
CA ILE A 323 -10.70 9.89 14.83
C ILE A 323 -11.88 10.73 14.33
N VAL A 324 -11.77 12.06 14.44
CA VAL A 324 -12.87 12.99 14.16
C VAL A 324 -12.75 13.52 12.73
N LYS A 325 -13.46 12.91 11.79
CA LYS A 325 -13.59 13.38 10.39
C LYS A 325 -14.87 14.18 10.20
N ASP A 326 -15.95 13.71 10.80
CA ASP A 326 -17.20 14.45 10.95
C ASP A 326 -17.20 15.17 12.33
N PRO A 327 -17.20 16.51 12.35
CA PRO A 327 -17.06 17.28 13.60
C PRO A 327 -18.23 17.11 14.58
N VAL A 328 -19.36 16.57 14.13
CA VAL A 328 -20.55 16.37 14.97
C VAL A 328 -20.68 14.91 15.34
N GLN A 329 -20.73 14.01 14.34
CA GLN A 329 -20.98 12.60 14.59
C GLN A 329 -19.79 11.93 15.27
N ASP A 330 -18.57 12.10 14.75
CA ASP A 330 -17.40 11.39 15.27
C ASP A 330 -16.95 11.97 16.61
N ARG A 331 -17.18 13.27 16.84
CA ARG A 331 -16.97 13.91 18.14
C ARG A 331 -17.81 13.23 19.22
N ALA A 332 -19.10 13.07 18.98
CA ALA A 332 -20.00 12.42 19.94
C ALA A 332 -19.60 10.96 20.22
N VAL A 333 -19.12 10.24 19.19
CA VAL A 333 -18.58 8.87 19.35
C VAL A 333 -17.35 8.87 20.26
N LEU A 334 -16.40 9.79 20.04
CA LEU A 334 -15.19 9.88 20.85
C LEU A 334 -15.50 10.31 22.30
N GLU A 335 -16.38 11.28 22.51
CA GLU A 335 -16.82 11.70 23.86
C GLU A 335 -17.38 10.52 24.67
N GLU A 336 -18.24 9.72 24.06
CA GLU A 336 -18.80 8.52 24.69
C GLU A 336 -17.73 7.49 25.04
N TYR A 337 -16.80 7.22 24.11
CA TYR A 337 -15.70 6.28 24.34
C TYR A 337 -14.76 6.74 25.47
N LEU A 338 -14.46 8.04 25.55
CA LEU A 338 -13.64 8.62 26.61
C LEU A 338 -14.25 8.41 27.99
N GLU A 339 -15.55 8.71 28.15
CA GLU A 339 -16.24 8.59 29.44
C GLU A 339 -16.53 7.14 29.86
N THR A 340 -16.84 6.27 28.90
CA THR A 340 -17.27 4.90 29.19
C THR A 340 -16.12 3.92 29.32
N VAL A 341 -15.07 4.09 28.51
CA VAL A 341 -13.93 3.16 28.41
C VAL A 341 -12.66 3.78 28.99
N LEU A 342 -12.15 4.85 28.39
CA LEU A 342 -10.80 5.36 28.71
C LEU A 342 -10.67 5.88 30.15
N LYS A 343 -11.69 6.59 30.65
CA LYS A 343 -11.76 7.08 32.03
C LYS A 343 -11.55 6.01 33.10
N LYS A 344 -11.95 4.76 32.79
CA LYS A 344 -11.89 3.62 33.73
C LYS A 344 -10.69 2.71 33.46
N ARG A 345 -9.95 2.93 32.37
CA ARG A 345 -8.85 2.08 31.95
C ARG A 345 -7.54 2.55 32.58
N LYS A 346 -6.94 1.70 33.40
CA LYS A 346 -5.63 1.95 34.02
C LYS A 346 -4.55 2.10 32.95
N GLY A 347 -3.68 3.09 33.10
CA GLY A 347 -2.56 3.38 32.19
C GLY A 347 -2.92 4.25 30.99
N TYR A 348 -4.16 4.77 30.93
CA TYR A 348 -4.69 5.65 29.87
C TYR A 348 -5.18 6.99 30.42
N GLU A 349 -4.88 7.30 31.68
CA GLU A 349 -5.32 8.51 32.37
C GLU A 349 -4.90 9.78 31.61
N ASP A 350 -3.64 9.85 31.17
CA ASP A 350 -3.12 11.00 30.43
C ASP A 350 -3.80 11.17 29.06
N TYR A 351 -4.12 10.07 28.37
CA TYR A 351 -4.88 10.11 27.12
C TYR A 351 -6.30 10.59 27.35
N TYR A 352 -6.97 10.11 28.40
CA TYR A 352 -8.30 10.60 28.77
C TYR A 352 -8.27 12.11 29.04
N HIS A 353 -7.29 12.61 29.78
CA HIS A 353 -7.16 14.03 30.09
C HIS A 353 -6.87 14.87 28.83
N HIS A 354 -5.88 14.50 28.03
CA HIS A 354 -5.47 15.29 26.87
C HIS A 354 -6.48 15.23 25.73
N LEU A 355 -7.09 14.08 25.45
CA LEU A 355 -8.14 13.98 24.43
C LEU A 355 -9.34 14.86 24.81
N ASN A 356 -9.79 14.86 26.06
CA ASN A 356 -10.87 15.77 26.50
C ASN A 356 -10.49 17.25 26.42
N GLN A 357 -9.21 17.59 26.57
CA GLN A 357 -8.75 18.98 26.48
C GLN A 357 -8.79 19.52 25.04
N VAL A 358 -8.54 18.64 24.05
CA VAL A 358 -8.45 19.04 22.63
C VAL A 358 -9.75 18.83 21.84
N LEU A 359 -10.70 18.07 22.39
CA LEU A 359 -11.99 17.74 21.80
C LEU A 359 -12.96 18.92 21.84
#